data_AF-A0A3S2N1M7-F1
#
_entry.id   AF-A0A3S2N1M7-F1
#
_cell.length_a   1.000
_cell.length_b   1.000
_cell.length_c   1.000
_cell.angle_alpha   90.00
_cell.angle_beta   90.00
_cell.angle_gamma   90.00
#
_symmetry.space_group_name_H-M   'P 1'
#
loop_
_entity.id
_entity.type
_entity.pdbx_description
1 polymer ?
#
loop_
_entity_poly.entity_id
_entity_poly.type
_entity_poly.pdbx_seq_one_letter_code
_entity_poly.pdbx_strand_id
1 'polypeptide(L)'
;MGSHLKFTLSIILWFQVTVVAEGRRPSSSLADADLMFEILLGGVTVDRYNNVLLQDEELASMRQGRDFLARINDDIPKSLSSMKLMASTLEDGQKVPLTQAQFENVVLSMAFSAHQAYNQESREKREAWGGVLLQLANITVHQMRGSFLFNYD
;
A
#
# COMPACT_ATOMS: atom_id res chain seq x y z
N MET A 1 3.53 21.91 15.25
CA MET A 1 2.25 21.21 15.55
C MET A 1 1.24 21.62 14.49
N GLY A 2 0.87 20.76 13.52
CA GLY A 2 -0.22 21.13 12.58
C GLY A 2 -0.20 20.59 11.14
N SER A 3 0.79 19.79 10.72
CA SER A 3 0.86 19.30 9.32
C SER A 3 0.62 17.80 9.15
N HIS A 4 0.92 17.01 10.17
CA HIS A 4 0.86 15.54 10.10
C HIS A 4 -0.57 14.99 10.19
N LEU A 5 -1.48 15.69 10.87
CA LEU A 5 -2.85 15.21 11.14
C LEU A 5 -3.79 15.33 9.92
N LYS A 6 -3.48 16.20 8.95
CA LYS A 6 -4.33 16.42 7.76
C LYS A 6 -4.08 15.38 6.66
N PHE A 7 -2.86 14.86 6.57
CA PHE A 7 -2.47 13.90 5.54
C PHE A 7 -2.87 12.47 5.89
N THR A 8 -2.74 12.08 7.17
CA THR A 8 -3.24 10.79 7.68
C THR A 8 -4.75 10.66 7.49
N LEU A 9 -5.50 11.71 7.78
CA LEU A 9 -6.95 11.72 7.55
C LEU A 9 -7.32 11.55 6.07
N SER A 10 -6.53 12.12 5.15
CA SER A 10 -6.83 12.07 3.70
C SER A 10 -6.60 10.68 3.09
N ILE A 11 -5.57 9.96 3.55
CA ILE A 11 -5.28 8.58 3.12
C ILE A 11 -6.31 7.61 3.72
N ILE A 12 -6.69 7.80 4.99
CA ILE A 12 -7.75 7.02 5.65
C ILE A 12 -9.10 7.26 4.96
N LEU A 13 -9.43 8.49 4.57
CA LEU A 13 -10.69 8.81 3.90
C LEU A 13 -10.76 8.22 2.48
N TRP A 14 -9.65 8.17 1.73
CA TRP A 14 -9.60 7.50 0.42
C TRP A 14 -9.77 5.98 0.53
N PHE A 15 -9.19 5.36 1.56
CA PHE A 15 -9.34 3.93 1.81
C PHE A 15 -10.79 3.56 2.21
N GLN A 16 -11.44 4.41 3.02
CA GLN A 16 -12.84 4.25 3.44
C GLN A 16 -13.84 4.35 2.27
N VAL A 17 -13.63 5.28 1.33
CA VAL A 17 -14.58 5.51 0.21
C VAL A 17 -14.57 4.36 -0.80
N THR A 18 -13.45 3.66 -0.97
CA THR A 18 -13.36 2.58 -1.97
C THR A 18 -13.94 1.26 -1.44
N VAL A 19 -13.76 0.97 -0.14
CA VAL A 19 -14.26 -0.27 0.49
C VAL A 19 -15.77 -0.25 0.70
N VAL A 20 -16.38 0.91 0.95
CA VAL A 20 -17.83 1.03 1.21
C VAL A 20 -18.67 1.09 -0.08
N ALA A 21 -18.13 1.63 -1.18
CA ALA A 21 -18.91 1.89 -2.40
C ALA A 21 -19.23 0.65 -3.25
N GLU A 22 -18.52 -0.47 -3.06
CA GLU A 22 -18.67 -1.66 -3.92
C GLU A 22 -19.59 -2.74 -3.36
N GLY A 23 -20.11 -2.61 -2.13
CA GLY A 23 -20.95 -3.65 -1.50
C GLY A 23 -20.28 -5.02 -1.38
N ARG A 24 -18.99 -5.11 -1.73
CA ARG A 24 -18.18 -6.31 -1.71
C ARG A 24 -17.47 -6.34 -0.38
N ARG A 25 -17.88 -7.27 0.48
CA ARG A 25 -17.11 -7.59 1.69
C ARG A 25 -15.70 -7.95 1.23
N PRO A 26 -14.64 -7.35 1.80
CA PRO A 26 -13.30 -7.83 1.51
C PRO A 26 -13.26 -9.31 1.89
N SER A 27 -12.57 -10.13 1.11
CA SER A 27 -12.35 -11.55 1.41
C SER A 27 -11.52 -11.76 2.69
N SER A 28 -11.09 -10.68 3.33
CA SER A 28 -10.54 -10.63 4.68
C SER A 28 -11.68 -10.58 5.69
N SER A 29 -11.61 -11.39 6.75
CA SER A 29 -12.62 -11.35 7.80
C SER A 29 -12.74 -9.94 8.40
N LEU A 30 -13.89 -9.56 8.98
CA LEU A 30 -14.05 -8.27 9.67
C LEU A 30 -12.89 -7.99 10.65
N ALA A 31 -12.38 -9.05 11.29
CA ALA A 31 -11.23 -9.00 12.19
C ALA A 31 -9.92 -8.55 11.50
N ASP A 32 -9.71 -8.89 10.23
CA ASP A 32 -8.52 -8.48 9.48
C ASP A 32 -8.58 -6.99 9.09
N ALA A 33 -9.79 -6.49 8.78
CA ALA A 33 -10.00 -5.07 8.52
C ALA A 33 -9.80 -4.23 9.79
N ASP A 34 -10.36 -4.68 10.92
CA ASP A 34 -10.20 -4.04 12.23
C ASP A 34 -8.72 -3.99 12.62
N LEU A 35 -7.98 -5.09 12.44
CA LEU A 35 -6.53 -5.11 12.71
C LEU A 35 -5.76 -4.12 11.82
N MET A 36 -6.13 -3.99 10.55
CA MET A 36 -5.47 -3.02 9.67
C MET A 36 -5.75 -1.58 10.13
N PHE A 37 -6.94 -1.29 10.66
CA PHE A 37 -7.22 -0.01 11.31
C PHE A 37 -6.39 0.20 12.57
N GLU A 38 -6.27 -0.82 13.42
CA GLU A 38 -5.42 -0.77 14.62
C GLU A 38 -3.97 -0.49 14.27
N ILE A 39 -3.42 -1.13 13.23
CA ILE A 39 -2.07 -0.86 12.72
C ILE A 39 -1.92 0.60 12.26
N LEU A 40 -2.91 1.12 11.53
CA LEU A 40 -2.89 2.50 11.06
C LEU A 40 -3.03 3.52 12.20
N LEU A 41 -3.80 3.20 13.24
CA LEU A 41 -4.01 4.03 14.43
C LEU A 41 -2.80 4.01 15.37
N GLY A 42 -2.25 2.82 15.63
CA GLY A 42 -1.05 2.60 16.42
C GLY A 42 0.20 3.18 15.76
N GLY A 43 0.15 3.39 14.44
CA GLY A 43 1.15 4.10 13.69
C GLY A 43 2.35 3.24 13.32
N VAL A 44 3.03 3.71 12.29
CA VAL A 44 4.12 3.00 11.63
C VAL A 44 5.28 3.97 11.42
N THR A 45 6.51 3.49 11.63
CA THR A 45 7.73 4.22 11.27
C THR A 45 8.52 3.49 10.20
N VAL A 46 9.33 4.26 9.48
CA VAL A 46 10.32 3.73 8.54
C VAL A 46 11.70 4.11 9.05
N ASP A 47 12.57 3.12 9.26
CA ASP A 47 13.92 3.35 9.74
C ASP A 47 14.87 3.85 8.63
N ARG A 48 16.13 4.10 9.00
CA ARG A 48 17.18 4.55 8.07
C ARG A 48 17.53 3.55 6.96
N TYR A 49 17.12 2.29 7.12
CA TYR A 49 17.34 1.20 6.16
C TYR A 49 16.06 0.90 5.35
N ASN A 50 15.02 1.73 5.48
CA ASN A 50 13.71 1.57 4.87
C ASN A 50 12.90 0.36 5.38
N ASN A 51 13.24 -0.16 6.55
CA ASN A 51 12.39 -1.14 7.22
C ASN A 51 11.22 -0.43 7.88
N VAL A 52 10.05 -1.03 7.73
CA VAL A 52 8.82 -0.62 8.35
C VAL A 52 8.74 -1.25 9.74
N LEU A 53 8.35 -0.47 10.73
CA LEU A 53 8.21 -0.87 12.13
C LEU A 53 6.84 -0.44 12.65
N LEU A 54 6.19 -1.30 13.43
CA LEU A 54 5.00 -0.92 14.21
C LEU A 54 5.47 -0.21 15.48
N GLN A 55 4.83 0.92 15.82
CA GLN A 55 5.15 1.65 17.05
C GLN A 55 4.50 1.01 18.28
N ASP A 56 3.34 0.38 18.07
CA ASP A 56 2.63 -0.35 19.10
C ASP A 56 3.30 -1.71 19.36
N GLU A 57 3.82 -1.90 20.57
CA GLU A 57 4.55 -3.11 20.98
C GLU A 57 3.64 -4.34 21.04
N GLU A 58 2.37 -4.17 21.41
CA GLU A 58 1.40 -5.27 21.44
C GLU A 58 1.16 -5.75 20.01
N LEU A 59 0.85 -4.84 19.08
CA LEU A 59 0.66 -5.18 17.67
C LEU A 59 1.94 -5.81 17.07
N ALA A 60 3.13 -5.27 17.37
CA ALA A 60 4.41 -5.83 16.91
C ALA A 60 4.66 -7.26 17.44
N SER A 61 4.15 -7.58 18.63
CA SER A 61 4.26 -8.91 19.25
C SER A 61 3.17 -9.90 18.79
N MET A 62 2.10 -9.42 18.18
CA MET A 62 1.04 -10.30 17.65
C MET A 62 1.51 -11.02 16.39
N ARG A 63 1.00 -12.24 16.17
CA ARG A 63 1.32 -13.01 14.96
C ARG A 63 0.96 -12.24 13.70
N GLN A 64 -0.24 -11.66 13.65
CA GLN A 64 -0.70 -10.93 12.47
C GLN A 64 0.11 -9.65 12.23
N GLY A 65 0.56 -8.95 13.28
CA GLY A 65 1.46 -7.80 13.14
C GLY A 65 2.84 -8.20 12.63
N ARG A 66 3.40 -9.33 13.09
CA ARG A 66 4.62 -9.89 12.49
C ARG A 66 4.44 -10.31 11.05
N ASP A 67 3.31 -10.92 10.70
CA ASP A 67 3.00 -11.33 9.32
C ASP A 67 2.88 -10.10 8.40
N PHE A 68 2.26 -9.01 8.88
CA PHE A 68 2.24 -7.72 8.19
C PHE A 68 3.65 -7.15 7.99
N LEU A 69 4.47 -7.13 9.05
CA LEU A 69 5.84 -6.64 9.01
C LEU A 69 6.72 -7.45 8.05
N ALA A 70 6.60 -8.78 8.05
CA ALA A 70 7.29 -9.66 7.12
C ALA A 70 6.88 -9.32 5.67
N ARG A 71 5.58 -9.26 5.38
CA ARG A 71 5.10 -8.91 4.04
C ARG A 71 5.64 -7.56 3.55
N ILE A 72 5.48 -6.50 4.34
CA ILE A 72 5.90 -5.18 3.89
C ILE A 72 7.43 -5.05 3.81
N ASN A 73 8.20 -5.78 4.61
CA ASN A 73 9.66 -5.67 4.62
C ASN A 73 10.35 -6.60 3.63
N ASP A 74 9.79 -7.78 3.40
CA ASP A 74 10.42 -8.83 2.60
C ASP A 74 9.90 -8.81 1.14
N ASP A 75 8.61 -8.54 0.94
CA ASP A 75 7.99 -8.62 -0.39
C ASP A 75 7.97 -7.29 -1.15
N ILE A 76 8.11 -6.16 -0.43
CA ILE A 76 7.99 -4.81 -1.03
C ILE A 76 9.37 -4.23 -1.33
N PRO A 77 9.64 -3.84 -2.59
CA PRO A 77 10.90 -3.22 -2.96
C PRO A 77 11.22 -1.96 -2.16
N LYS A 78 12.39 -1.92 -1.52
CA LYS A 78 12.83 -0.78 -0.69
C LYS A 78 13.63 0.27 -1.45
N SER A 79 14.15 -0.08 -2.62
CA SER A 79 14.93 0.82 -3.48
C SER A 79 14.08 1.37 -4.62
N LEU A 80 14.40 2.58 -5.08
CA LEU A 80 13.70 3.22 -6.19
C LEU A 80 13.86 2.40 -7.49
N SER A 81 15.04 1.85 -7.75
CA SER A 81 15.30 1.04 -8.96
C SER A 81 14.48 -0.24 -8.95
N SER A 82 14.45 -0.96 -7.83
CA SER A 82 13.65 -2.17 -7.68
C SER A 82 12.15 -1.88 -7.74
N MET A 83 11.70 -0.76 -7.18
CA MET A 83 10.28 -0.37 -7.27
C MET A 83 9.88 0.01 -8.69
N LYS A 84 10.72 0.75 -9.42
CA LYS A 84 10.51 1.03 -10.85
C LYS A 84 10.43 -0.26 -11.67
N LEU A 85 11.34 -1.21 -11.43
CA LEU A 85 11.33 -2.50 -12.10
C LEU A 85 10.03 -3.28 -11.82
N MET A 86 9.58 -3.30 -10.55
CA MET A 86 8.30 -3.92 -10.19
C MET A 86 7.14 -3.26 -10.94
N ALA A 87 7.06 -1.93 -10.95
CA ALA A 87 6.00 -1.20 -11.63
C ALA A 87 5.97 -1.47 -13.14
N SER A 88 7.12 -1.43 -13.82
CA SER A 88 7.21 -1.77 -15.25
C SER A 88 6.82 -3.23 -15.54
N THR A 89 7.26 -4.18 -14.70
CA THR A 89 6.90 -5.61 -14.87
C THR A 89 5.39 -5.81 -14.76
N LEU A 90 4.73 -5.10 -13.83
CA LEU A 90 3.28 -5.16 -13.67
C LEU A 90 2.53 -4.48 -14.81
N GLU A 91 3.07 -3.38 -15.33
CA GLU A 91 2.53 -2.66 -16.49
C GLU A 91 2.54 -3.55 -17.75
N ASP A 92 3.65 -4.22 -18.03
CA ASP A 92 3.77 -5.18 -19.14
C ASP A 92 2.80 -6.37 -19.00
N GLY A 93 2.51 -6.75 -17.75
CA GLY A 93 1.62 -7.87 -17.39
C GLY A 93 0.13 -7.53 -17.30
N GLN A 94 -0.31 -6.31 -17.62
CA GLN A 94 -1.68 -5.81 -17.37
C GLN A 94 -2.83 -6.62 -18.00
N LYS A 95 -2.55 -7.54 -18.92
CA LYS A 95 -3.54 -8.44 -19.52
C LYS A 95 -3.99 -9.56 -18.58
N VAL A 96 -3.21 -9.86 -17.55
CA VAL A 96 -3.51 -10.91 -16.56
C VAL A 96 -4.06 -10.25 -15.30
N PRO A 97 -5.22 -10.71 -14.77
CA PRO A 97 -5.71 -10.26 -13.47
C PRO A 97 -4.70 -10.52 -12.36
N LEU A 98 -4.50 -9.54 -11.48
CA LEU A 98 -3.66 -9.74 -10.29
C LEU A 98 -4.32 -10.76 -9.35
N THR A 99 -3.50 -11.64 -8.76
CA THR A 99 -3.95 -12.41 -7.59
C THR A 99 -4.16 -11.47 -6.40
N GLN A 100 -4.93 -11.91 -5.40
CA GLN A 100 -5.14 -11.12 -4.18
C GLN A 100 -3.81 -10.69 -3.53
N ALA A 101 -2.85 -11.60 -3.41
CA ALA A 101 -1.54 -11.30 -2.82
C ALA A 101 -0.74 -10.28 -3.67
N GLN A 102 -0.82 -10.37 -5.00
CA GLN A 102 -0.17 -9.38 -5.88
C GLN A 102 -0.83 -8.01 -5.74
N PHE A 103 -2.16 -7.96 -5.66
CA PHE A 103 -2.90 -6.73 -5.43
C PHE A 103 -2.52 -6.08 -4.09
N GLU A 104 -2.50 -6.85 -3.01
CA GLU A 104 -2.03 -6.39 -1.68
C GLU A 104 -0.61 -5.80 -1.77
N ASN A 105 0.31 -6.49 -2.45
CA ASN A 105 1.67 -6.00 -2.63
C ASN A 105 1.72 -4.69 -3.44
N VAL A 106 0.87 -4.52 -4.46
CA VAL A 106 0.76 -3.26 -5.21
C VAL A 106 0.27 -2.12 -4.30
N VAL A 107 -0.73 -2.36 -3.45
CA VAL A 107 -1.24 -1.37 -2.50
C VAL A 107 -0.17 -0.96 -1.48
N LEU A 108 0.56 -1.92 -0.91
CA LEU A 108 1.66 -1.63 0.00
C LEU A 108 2.81 -0.89 -0.70
N SER A 109 3.14 -1.25 -1.93
CA SER A 109 4.11 -0.53 -2.77
C SER A 109 3.69 0.91 -3.05
N MET A 110 2.40 1.18 -3.27
CA MET A 110 1.86 2.54 -3.40
C MET A 110 2.05 3.33 -2.10
N ALA A 111 1.63 2.78 -0.96
CA ALA A 111 1.78 3.43 0.34
C ALA A 111 3.25 3.76 0.65
N PHE A 112 4.15 2.81 0.40
CA PHE A 112 5.59 3.00 0.58
C PHE A 112 6.16 4.06 -0.37
N SER A 113 5.76 4.06 -1.65
CA SER A 113 6.20 5.05 -2.63
C SER A 113 5.70 6.47 -2.28
N ALA A 114 4.48 6.59 -1.77
CA ALA A 114 3.95 7.86 -1.27
C ALA A 114 4.72 8.36 -0.04
N HIS A 115 5.01 7.47 0.91
CA HIS A 115 5.85 7.79 2.07
C HIS A 115 7.24 8.25 1.63
N GLN A 116 7.87 7.57 0.68
CA GLN A 116 9.17 7.99 0.16
C GLN A 116 9.09 9.35 -0.53
N ALA A 117 8.14 9.56 -1.44
CA ALA A 117 7.98 10.84 -2.12
C ALA A 117 7.85 12.01 -1.12
N TYR A 118 7.09 11.81 -0.03
CA TYR A 118 6.93 12.82 1.01
C TYR A 118 8.23 13.11 1.79
N ASN A 119 9.01 12.08 2.13
CA ASN A 119 10.17 12.21 3.03
C ASN A 119 11.51 12.50 2.33
N GLN A 120 11.59 12.47 1.00
CA GLN A 120 12.83 12.81 0.29
C GLN A 120 13.10 14.32 0.29
N GLU A 121 14.32 14.71 0.67
CA GLU A 121 14.81 16.09 0.59
C GLU A 121 15.08 16.52 -0.87
N SER A 122 15.65 15.62 -1.67
CA SER A 122 15.92 15.88 -3.08
C SER A 122 14.62 15.92 -3.89
N ARG A 123 14.41 17.02 -4.61
CA ARG A 123 13.30 17.19 -5.54
C ARG A 123 13.27 16.09 -6.60
N GLU A 124 14.42 15.74 -7.17
CA GLU A 124 14.54 14.68 -8.17
C GLU A 124 14.06 13.34 -7.61
N LYS A 125 14.50 12.98 -6.40
CA LYS A 125 14.06 11.73 -5.75
C LYS A 125 12.57 11.76 -5.42
N ARG A 126 12.06 12.89 -4.93
CA ARG A 126 10.62 13.09 -4.67
C ARG A 126 9.78 12.88 -5.93
N GLU A 127 10.18 13.50 -7.04
CA GLU A 127 9.50 13.37 -8.33
C GLU A 127 9.60 11.93 -8.85
N ALA A 128 10.75 11.27 -8.70
CA ALA A 128 10.93 9.89 -9.14
C ALA A 128 10.05 8.91 -8.35
N TRP A 129 9.97 9.04 -7.02
CA TRP A 129 9.05 8.24 -6.19
C TRP A 129 7.58 8.57 -6.47
N GLY A 130 7.25 9.85 -6.70
CA GLY A 130 5.92 10.28 -7.10
C GLY A 130 5.48 9.69 -8.45
N GLY A 131 6.39 9.61 -9.42
CA GLY A 131 6.15 8.96 -10.71
C GLY A 131 5.83 7.47 -10.56
N VAL A 132 6.58 6.76 -9.71
CA VAL A 132 6.30 5.34 -9.40
C VAL A 132 4.95 5.16 -8.72
N LEU A 133 4.60 6.02 -7.75
CA LEU A 133 3.29 6.00 -7.12
C LEU A 133 2.16 6.12 -8.15
N LEU A 134 2.27 7.08 -9.08
CA LEU A 134 1.27 7.28 -10.14
C LEU A 134 1.17 6.07 -11.07
N GLN A 135 2.30 5.47 -11.44
CA GLN A 135 2.32 4.27 -12.27
C GLN A 135 1.61 3.09 -11.59
N LEU A 136 1.89 2.84 -10.31
CA LEU A 136 1.24 1.79 -9.52
C LEU A 136 -0.27 2.05 -9.33
N ALA A 137 -0.67 3.31 -9.15
CA ALA A 137 -2.09 3.70 -9.08
C ALA A 137 -2.81 3.41 -10.41
N ASN A 138 -2.19 3.73 -11.54
CA ASN A 138 -2.75 3.44 -12.87
C ASN A 138 -2.91 1.94 -13.10
N ILE A 139 -1.92 1.12 -12.72
CA ILE A 139 -2.01 -0.35 -12.79
C ILE A 139 -3.20 -0.84 -11.96
N THR A 140 -3.35 -0.33 -10.74
CA THR A 140 -4.43 -0.73 -9.82
C THR A 140 -5.80 -0.41 -10.42
N VAL A 141 -5.99 0.80 -10.95
CA VAL A 141 -7.24 1.22 -11.59
C VAL A 141 -7.54 0.39 -12.84
N HIS A 142 -6.52 0.08 -13.65
CA HIS A 142 -6.69 -0.79 -14.82
C HIS A 142 -7.19 -2.19 -14.41
N GLN A 143 -6.57 -2.78 -13.39
CA GLN A 143 -6.91 -4.11 -12.87
C GLN A 143 -8.32 -4.16 -12.27
N MET A 144 -8.71 -3.12 -11.53
CA MET A 144 -10.09 -2.97 -11.03
C MET A 144 -11.09 -2.87 -12.18
N ARG A 145 -10.84 -2.02 -13.18
CA ARG A 145 -11.75 -1.87 -14.34
C ARG A 145 -11.92 -3.18 -15.11
N GLY A 146 -10.83 -3.94 -15.30
CA GLY A 146 -10.89 -5.26 -15.92
C GLY A 146 -11.70 -6.25 -15.10
N SER A 147 -11.52 -6.28 -13.77
CA SER A 147 -12.21 -7.23 -12.90
C SER A 147 -13.74 -7.02 -12.82
N PHE A 148 -14.25 -5.79 -13.00
CA PHE A 148 -15.69 -5.53 -13.08
C PHE A 148 -16.35 -6.05 -14.36
N LEU A 149 -15.59 -6.25 -15.44
CA LEU A 149 -16.14 -6.75 -16.71
C LEU A 149 -16.27 -8.28 -16.75
N PHE A 150 -15.55 -8.99 -15.88
CA PHE A 150 -15.51 -10.47 -15.85
C PHE A 150 -16.21 -11.09 -14.62
N ASN A 151 -16.88 -10.30 -13.79
CA ASN A 151 -17.64 -10.78 -12.63
C ASN A 151 -19.14 -10.86 -12.94
N TYR A 152 -19.53 -11.81 -13.79
CA TYR A 152 -20.90 -12.32 -13.89
C TYR A 152 -20.81 -13.84 -14.02
N ASP A 153 -20.80 -14.55 -12.90
CA ASP A 153 -21.15 -15.97 -12.80
C ASP A 153 -21.69 -16.25 -11.38
#